data_AF-A0A0N4XP08-F1
#
_entry.id   AF-A0A0N4XP08-F1
#
_cell.length_a   1.000
_cell.length_b   1.000
_cell.length_c   1.000
_cell.angle_alpha   90.00
_cell.angle_beta   90.00
_cell.angle_gamma   90.00
#
_symmetry.space_group_name_H-M   'P 1'
#
loop_
_entity.id
_entity.type
_entity.pdbx_description
1 polymer ?
#
loop_
_entity_poly.entity_id
_entity_poly.type
_entity_poly.pdbx_seq_one_letter_code
_entity_poly.pdbx_strand_id
1 'polypeptide(L)'
;MPSLNKFQIASDGYWECVEITGVLGNGEGVLYYHAENTANAAVMLEHVTNFTGKSIASLTIRMDPDPLRLRNGGSTRKRIASWSKVAKSYSSQHRLVFDSDMPL
;
A
#
# COMPACT_ATOMS: atom_id res chain seq x y z
N MET A 1 -36.97 -11.51 26.24
CA MET A 1 -35.57 -11.77 25.90
C MET A 1 -35.07 -10.57 25.09
N PRO A 2 -34.01 -9.86 25.49
CA PRO A 2 -33.53 -8.73 24.71
C PRO A 2 -32.76 -9.26 23.49
N SER A 3 -33.12 -8.75 22.31
CA SER A 3 -32.38 -8.95 21.07
C SER A 3 -30.96 -8.41 21.24
N LEU A 4 -29.96 -9.28 21.04
CA LEU A 4 -28.55 -8.88 20.90
C LEU A 4 -28.45 -7.94 19.68
N ASN A 5 -28.46 -6.63 19.93
CA ASN A 5 -27.97 -5.66 18.97
C ASN A 5 -26.49 -5.99 18.75
N LYS A 6 -26.17 -6.62 17.62
CA LYS A 6 -24.79 -6.81 17.18
C LYS A 6 -24.22 -5.42 16.94
N PHE A 7 -23.38 -4.93 17.84
CA PHE A 7 -22.55 -3.77 17.57
C PHE A 7 -21.57 -4.16 16.46
N GLN A 8 -21.75 -3.59 15.28
CA GLN A 8 -20.77 -3.70 14.21
C GLN A 8 -19.60 -2.79 14.58
N ILE A 9 -18.55 -3.39 15.14
CA ILE A 9 -17.26 -2.73 15.30
C ILE A 9 -16.58 -2.83 13.93
N ALA A 10 -16.64 -1.75 13.15
CA ALA A 10 -15.86 -1.60 11.92
C ALA A 10 -14.64 -0.73 12.22
N SER A 11 -13.45 -1.20 11.85
CA SER A 11 -12.25 -0.39 11.85
C SER A 11 -12.21 0.38 10.54
N ASP A 12 -12.39 1.69 10.54
CA ASP A 12 -12.38 2.50 9.30
C ASP A 12 -10.97 2.64 8.69
N GLY A 13 -9.92 2.15 9.36
CA GLY A 13 -8.53 2.53 9.07
C GLY A 13 -7.72 1.57 8.19
N TYR A 14 -8.01 0.27 8.19
CA TYR A 14 -7.14 -0.71 7.49
C TYR A 14 -7.55 -1.03 6.06
N TRP A 15 -8.78 -0.66 5.66
CA TRP A 15 -9.36 -1.06 4.38
C TRP A 15 -8.61 -0.45 3.20
N GLU A 16 -8.17 0.81 3.33
CA GLU A 16 -7.48 1.53 2.27
C GLU A 16 -5.97 1.36 2.28
N CYS A 17 -5.43 0.65 3.27
CA CYS A 17 -4.01 0.39 3.38
C CYS A 17 -3.50 -0.46 2.22
N VAL A 18 -2.24 -0.27 1.91
CA VAL A 18 -1.51 -1.11 0.95
C VAL A 18 -0.31 -1.73 1.65
N GLU A 19 0.05 -2.94 1.26
CA GLU A 19 1.28 -3.59 1.67
C GLU A 19 2.39 -3.22 0.70
N ILE A 20 3.51 -2.73 1.22
CA ILE A 20 4.66 -2.30 0.43
C ILE A 20 5.85 -3.15 0.83
N THR A 21 6.37 -3.89 -0.15
CA THR A 21 7.53 -4.75 0.01
C THR A 21 8.60 -4.39 -1.00
N GLY A 22 9.85 -4.69 -0.71
CA GLY A 22 10.94 -4.32 -1.61
C GLY A 22 12.31 -4.73 -1.09
N VAL A 23 13.30 -4.50 -1.95
CA VAL A 23 14.69 -4.91 -1.72
C VAL A 23 15.58 -3.67 -1.79
N LEU A 24 16.45 -3.52 -0.81
CA LEU A 24 17.42 -2.43 -0.71
C LEU A 24 18.79 -2.87 -1.25
N GLY A 25 19.42 -1.99 -2.03
CA GLY A 25 20.66 -2.31 -2.75
C GLY A 25 20.51 -3.59 -3.58
N ASN A 26 21.60 -4.31 -3.79
CA ASN A 26 21.56 -5.58 -4.53
C ASN A 26 21.22 -6.78 -3.61
N GLY A 27 20.16 -6.68 -2.81
CA GLY A 27 19.73 -7.76 -1.90
C GLY A 27 20.27 -7.65 -0.48
N GLU A 28 20.72 -6.47 -0.07
CA GLU A 28 21.39 -6.26 1.21
C GLU A 28 20.41 -5.95 2.35
N GLY A 29 19.13 -5.76 2.02
CA GLY A 29 18.06 -5.52 2.98
C GLY A 29 16.70 -5.67 2.33
N VAL A 30 15.68 -5.83 3.18
CA VAL A 30 14.28 -5.92 2.76
C VAL A 30 13.45 -4.87 3.47
N LEU A 31 12.47 -4.32 2.77
CA LEU A 31 11.45 -3.44 3.32
C LEU A 31 10.11 -4.16 3.32
N TYR A 32 9.36 -4.01 4.41
CA TYR A 32 7.99 -4.48 4.55
C TYR A 32 7.25 -3.48 5.43
N TYR A 33 6.25 -2.79 4.89
CA TYR A 33 5.44 -1.86 5.67
C TYR A 33 4.03 -1.68 5.07
N HIS A 34 3.10 -1.27 5.91
CA HIS A 34 1.75 -0.89 5.49
C HIS A 34 1.64 0.63 5.38
N ALA A 35 0.98 1.10 4.33
CA ALA A 35 0.77 2.52 4.09
C ALA A 35 -0.71 2.83 3.88
N GLU A 36 -1.23 3.77 4.67
CA GLU A 36 -2.60 4.27 4.56
C GLU A 36 -2.81 5.10 3.29
N ASN A 37 -1.79 5.86 2.89
CA ASN A 37 -1.86 6.76 1.74
C ASN A 37 -0.49 6.95 1.09
N THR A 38 -0.50 7.53 -0.11
CA THR A 38 0.72 7.73 -0.92
C THR A 38 1.70 8.73 -0.32
N ALA A 39 1.24 9.69 0.50
CA ALA A 39 2.11 10.68 1.12
C ALA A 39 2.95 10.02 2.23
N ASN A 40 2.31 9.26 3.12
CA ASN A 40 2.98 8.49 4.17
C ASN A 40 3.96 7.48 3.56
N ALA A 41 3.56 6.81 2.48
CA ALA A 41 4.44 5.91 1.74
C ALA A 41 5.70 6.62 1.22
N ALA A 42 5.56 7.80 0.60
CA ALA A 42 6.69 8.56 0.07
C ALA A 42 7.66 8.98 1.20
N VAL A 43 7.13 9.51 2.30
CA VAL A 43 7.94 9.90 3.47
C VAL A 43 8.74 8.71 4.01
N MET A 44 8.10 7.55 4.14
CA MET A 44 8.75 6.35 4.64
C MET A 44 9.83 5.83 3.68
N LEU A 45 9.54 5.75 2.38
CA LEU A 45 10.51 5.29 1.38
C LEU A 45 11.72 6.22 1.30
N GLU A 46 11.51 7.53 1.33
CA GLU A 46 12.58 8.53 1.38
C GLU A 46 13.42 8.40 2.66
N HIS A 47 12.76 8.22 3.82
CA HIS A 47 13.45 8.02 5.08
C HIS A 47 14.35 6.78 5.04
N VAL A 48 13.87 5.65 4.51
CA VAL A 48 14.66 4.43 4.37
C VAL A 48 15.88 4.64 3.48
N THR A 49 15.71 5.27 2.31
CA THR A 49 16.84 5.50 1.40
C THR A 49 17.88 6.43 2.03
N ASN A 50 17.44 7.44 2.77
CA ASN A 50 18.34 8.39 3.44
C ASN A 50 19.05 7.76 4.63
N PHE A 51 18.34 7.01 5.47
CA PHE A 51 18.89 6.38 6.67
C PHE A 51 19.89 5.27 6.33
N THR A 52 19.59 4.46 5.31
CA THR A 52 20.44 3.34 4.91
C THR A 52 21.55 3.72 3.93
N GLY A 53 21.39 4.85 3.22
CA GLY A 53 22.25 5.23 2.10
C GLY A 53 22.11 4.31 0.88
N LYS A 54 21.05 3.48 0.82
CA LYS A 54 20.83 2.49 -0.25
C LYS A 54 19.64 2.88 -1.11
N SER A 55 19.72 2.58 -2.40
CA SER A 55 18.58 2.67 -3.31
C SER A 55 17.64 1.47 -3.14
N ILE A 56 16.39 1.62 -3.58
CA ILE A 56 15.41 0.54 -3.62
C ILE A 56 15.53 -0.16 -4.97
N ALA A 57 16.14 -1.35 -5.00
CA ALA A 57 16.35 -2.11 -6.23
C ALA A 57 15.06 -2.66 -6.80
N SER A 58 14.12 -3.10 -5.96
CA SER A 58 12.78 -3.50 -6.39
C SER A 58 11.71 -3.11 -5.37
N LEU A 59 10.50 -2.84 -5.87
CA LEU A 59 9.38 -2.38 -5.05
C LEU A 59 8.05 -2.99 -5.52
N THR A 60 7.34 -3.66 -4.63
CA THR A 60 6.01 -4.19 -4.88
C THR A 60 5.00 -3.50 -3.96
N ILE A 61 3.91 -3.03 -4.54
CA ILE A 61 2.76 -2.51 -3.80
C ILE A 61 1.58 -3.45 -4.03
N ARG A 62 1.19 -4.18 -2.99
CA ARG A 62 0.00 -5.01 -2.97
C ARG A 62 -1.16 -4.21 -2.39
N MET A 63 -2.26 -4.15 -3.12
CA MET A 63 -3.38 -3.28 -2.78
C MET A 63 -4.70 -3.80 -3.32
N ASP A 64 -5.77 -3.49 -2.61
CA ASP A 64 -7.10 -3.52 -3.18
C ASP A 64 -7.34 -2.27 -4.06
N PRO A 65 -7.70 -2.43 -5.34
CA PRO A 65 -8.02 -1.31 -6.23
C PRO A 65 -9.36 -0.63 -5.92
N ASP A 66 -10.28 -1.28 -5.20
CA ASP A 66 -11.58 -0.74 -4.77
C ASP A 66 -11.90 -1.15 -3.32
N PRO A 67 -11.10 -0.69 -2.34
CA PRO A 67 -11.15 -1.17 -0.95
C PRO A 67 -12.52 -0.97 -0.29
N LEU A 68 -13.23 0.10 -0.70
CA LEU A 68 -14.56 0.44 -0.19
C LEU A 68 -15.70 -0.21 -0.99
N ARG A 69 -15.38 -1.06 -1.98
CA ARG A 69 -16.33 -1.78 -2.84
C ARG A 69 -17.37 -0.85 -3.50
N LEU A 70 -16.96 0.37 -3.83
CA LEU A 70 -17.86 1.40 -4.38
C LEU A 70 -18.19 1.15 -5.84
N ARG A 71 -17.46 0.24 -6.52
CA ARG A 71 -17.60 -0.08 -7.95
C ARG A 71 -17.50 1.15 -8.84
N ASN A 72 -16.75 2.16 -8.39
CA ASN A 72 -16.53 3.41 -9.10
C ASN A 72 -15.20 3.33 -9.86
N GLY A 73 -15.28 3.06 -11.17
CA GLY A 73 -14.09 2.94 -12.01
C GLY A 73 -13.21 4.21 -12.02
N GLY A 74 -13.78 5.39 -11.72
CA GLY A 74 -13.02 6.64 -11.61
C GLY A 74 -12.13 6.68 -10.37
N SER A 75 -12.65 6.33 -9.20
CA SER A 75 -11.86 6.28 -7.95
C SER A 75 -10.82 5.15 -8.02
N THR A 76 -11.20 3.98 -8.54
CA THR A 76 -10.27 2.87 -8.76
C THR A 76 -9.09 3.26 -9.64
N ARG A 77 -9.35 3.88 -10.81
CA ARG A 77 -8.27 4.34 -11.70
C ARG A 77 -7.38 5.38 -11.05
N LYS A 78 -7.95 6.33 -10.30
CA LYS A 78 -7.18 7.34 -9.56
C LYS A 78 -6.28 6.68 -8.51
N ARG A 79 -6.82 5.75 -7.71
CA ARG A 79 -6.08 5.02 -6.68
C ARG A 79 -4.90 4.23 -7.29
N ILE A 80 -5.17 3.46 -8.35
CA ILE A 80 -4.12 2.72 -9.08
C ILE A 80 -3.05 3.67 -9.64
N ALA A 81 -3.45 4.78 -10.27
CA ALA A 81 -2.52 5.75 -10.84
C ALA A 81 -1.63 6.39 -9.78
N SER A 82 -2.20 6.78 -8.63
CA SER A 82 -1.45 7.36 -7.51
C SER A 82 -0.41 6.40 -6.95
N TRP A 83 -0.78 5.14 -6.69
CA TRP A 83 0.17 4.13 -6.19
C TRP A 83 1.21 3.72 -7.24
N SER A 84 0.81 3.65 -8.51
CA SER A 84 1.74 3.42 -9.63
C SER A 84 2.80 4.52 -9.73
N LYS A 85 2.39 5.79 -9.53
CA LYS A 85 3.30 6.92 -9.52
C LYS A 85 4.32 6.81 -8.39
N VAL A 86 3.88 6.50 -7.16
CA VAL A 86 4.80 6.28 -6.04
C VAL A 86 5.80 5.18 -6.37
N ALA A 87 5.33 4.01 -6.82
CA ALA A 87 6.23 2.89 -7.07
C ALA A 87 7.32 3.23 -8.11
N LYS A 88 6.92 3.93 -9.19
CA LYS A 88 7.82 4.41 -10.26
C LYS A 88 8.86 5.41 -9.78
N SER A 89 8.53 6.24 -8.80
CA SER A 89 9.44 7.25 -8.27
C SER A 89 10.62 6.66 -7.50
N TYR A 90 10.47 5.46 -6.93
CA TYR A 90 11.49 4.86 -6.07
C TYR A 90 12.21 3.67 -6.68
N SER A 91 11.65 2.99 -7.68
CA SER A 91 12.33 1.86 -8.34
C SER A 91 11.93 1.71 -9.80
N SER A 92 12.93 1.45 -10.66
CA SER A 92 12.69 1.05 -12.05
C SER A 92 12.11 -0.37 -12.14
N GLN A 93 12.40 -1.24 -11.16
CA GLN A 93 11.82 -2.58 -11.04
C GLN A 93 10.66 -2.55 -10.03
N HIS A 94 9.52 -2.00 -10.46
CA HIS A 94 8.33 -1.89 -9.63
C HIS A 94 7.17 -2.75 -10.14
N ARG A 95 6.29 -3.17 -9.21
CA ARG A 95 5.06 -3.91 -9.52
C ARG A 95 3.91 -3.46 -8.64
N LEU A 96 2.72 -3.38 -9.22
CA LEU A 96 1.47 -3.35 -8.47
C LEU A 96 0.85 -4.75 -8.50
N VAL A 97 0.44 -5.24 -7.33
CA VAL A 97 -0.31 -6.49 -7.17
C VAL A 97 -1.70 -6.13 -6.71
N PHE A 98 -2.70 -6.43 -7.54
CA PHE A 98 -4.09 -6.21 -7.18
C PHE A 98 -4.62 -7.41 -6.44
N ASP A 99 -5.14 -7.17 -5.25
CA ASP A 99 -5.67 -8.20 -4.39
C ASP A 99 -6.94 -7.68 -3.71
N SER A 100 -8.08 -8.19 -4.19
CA SER A 100 -9.40 -7.85 -3.65
C SER A 100 -9.76 -8.64 -2.39
N ASP A 101 -8.89 -9.56 -1.96
CA ASP A 101 -9.06 -10.35 -0.74
C ASP A 101 -7.99 -9.98 0.31
N MET A 102 -7.35 -8.80 0.16
CA MET A 102 -6.39 -8.31 1.15
C MET A 102 -7.05 -8.31 2.55
N PRO A 103 -6.45 -9.00 3.54
CA PRO A 103 -7.05 -9.14 4.85
C PRO A 103 -7.17 -7.79 5.55
N LEU A 104 -8.31 -7.62 6.24
CA LEU A 104 -8.69 -6.47 7.06
C LEU A 104 -7.82 -6.33 8.31
#